data_AF-A0A7C9D7U6-F1
#
_entry.id   AF-A0A7C9D7U6-F1
#
_cell.length_a   1.000
_cell.length_b   1.000
_cell.length_c   1.000
_cell.angle_alpha   90.00
_cell.angle_beta   90.00
_cell.angle_gamma   90.00
#
_symmetry.space_group_name_H-M   'P 1'
#
loop_
_entity.id
_entity.type
_entity.pdbx_description
1 polymer ?
#
loop_
_entity_poly.entity_id
_entity_poly.type
_entity_poly.pdbx_seq_one_letter_code
_entity_poly.pdbx_strand_id
1 'polypeptide(L)'
;MAAFTDLGDSPMFQQQVCSLEQTTDELKDRCQKLYKGSRKYVAALAEACNGDTTFADALESFGGGQDDPLSLSVGGPLISKFISAFRELSTYKELLRSQVEHVLVDRLAEFMSVDLQDAKDSRRRFDKSVYAYDQAREKYASLKKSTRDDIVAGVEEKTGSSHQLKLGFSLLAKAEACLGYRV
;
A
#
# COMPACT_ATOMS: atom_id res chain seq x y z
N MET A 1 -23.96 3.38 6.56
CA MET A 1 -24.42 2.56 7.71
C MET A 1 -25.77 1.88 7.42
N ALA A 2 -25.92 0.60 7.78
CA ALA A 2 -27.15 -0.21 7.86
C ALA A 2 -27.62 -1.06 6.63
N ALA A 3 -26.73 -1.61 5.79
CA ALA A 3 -27.15 -2.61 4.79
C ALA A 3 -26.79 -4.07 5.12
N PHE A 4 -26.00 -4.30 6.18
CA PHE A 4 -25.27 -5.56 6.31
C PHE A 4 -25.64 -6.39 7.53
N THR A 5 -26.37 -5.85 8.50
CA THR A 5 -26.69 -6.57 9.75
C THR A 5 -27.64 -7.75 9.57
N ASP A 6 -28.26 -7.93 8.40
CA ASP A 6 -29.29 -8.95 8.14
C ASP A 6 -28.93 -9.96 7.04
N LEU A 7 -27.73 -9.85 6.46
CA LEU A 7 -27.22 -10.87 5.57
C LEU A 7 -26.67 -12.01 6.43
N GLY A 8 -27.51 -13.03 6.66
CA GLY A 8 -27.00 -14.36 7.02
C GLY A 8 -25.97 -14.83 5.97
N ASP A 9 -25.34 -15.98 6.22
CA ASP A 9 -24.31 -16.60 5.34
C ASP A 9 -24.90 -16.98 3.97
N SER A 10 -25.20 -15.96 3.17
CA SER A 10 -25.94 -16.02 1.93
C SER A 10 -24.95 -16.00 0.76
N PRO A 11 -25.31 -16.58 -0.39
CA PRO A 11 -24.48 -16.52 -1.58
C PRO A 11 -24.09 -15.09 -1.98
N MET A 12 -24.96 -14.10 -1.73
CA MET A 12 -24.67 -12.69 -1.99
C MET A 12 -23.58 -12.12 -1.08
N PHE A 13 -23.60 -12.47 0.21
CA PHE A 13 -22.56 -12.06 1.15
C PHE A 13 -21.20 -12.61 0.74
N GLN A 14 -21.15 -13.90 0.39
CA GLN A 14 -19.94 -14.57 -0.06
C GLN A 14 -19.40 -13.95 -1.37
N GLN A 15 -20.29 -13.62 -2.31
CA GLN A 15 -19.90 -12.95 -3.56
C GLN A 15 -19.31 -11.55 -3.30
N GLN A 16 -19.89 -10.78 -2.38
CA GLN A 16 -19.37 -9.46 -2.03
C GLN A 16 -17.99 -9.55 -1.38
N VAL A 17 -17.81 -10.45 -0.43
CA VAL A 17 -16.52 -10.72 0.21
C VAL A 17 -15.45 -11.07 -0.84
N CYS A 18 -15.75 -11.99 -1.77
CA CYS A 18 -14.83 -12.36 -2.85
C CYS A 18 -14.51 -11.18 -3.79
N SER A 19 -15.48 -10.32 -4.10
CA SER A 19 -15.24 -9.15 -4.97
C SER A 19 -14.31 -8.12 -4.33
N LEU A 20 -14.47 -7.87 -3.02
CA LEU A 20 -13.61 -6.96 -2.25
C LEU A 20 -12.19 -7.50 -2.12
N GLU A 21 -12.02 -8.82 -2.02
CA GLU A 21 -10.71 -9.46 -2.07
C GLU A 21 -9.98 -9.23 -3.37
N GLN A 22 -10.63 -9.50 -4.50
CA GLN A 22 -10.02 -9.27 -5.81
C GLN A 22 -9.58 -7.82 -5.95
N THR A 23 -10.43 -6.88 -5.54
CA THR A 23 -10.13 -5.45 -5.57
C THR A 23 -8.96 -5.08 -4.63
N THR A 24 -8.86 -5.73 -3.47
CA THR A 24 -7.77 -5.51 -2.49
C THR A 24 -6.44 -6.05 -3.02
N ASP A 25 -6.43 -7.22 -3.66
CA ASP A 25 -5.23 -7.79 -4.29
C ASP A 25 -4.76 -6.93 -5.47
N GLU A 26 -5.70 -6.46 -6.31
CA GLU A 26 -5.39 -5.51 -7.38
C GLU A 26 -4.85 -4.17 -6.85
N LEU A 27 -5.38 -3.66 -5.73
CA LEU A 27 -4.85 -2.47 -5.08
C LEU A 27 -3.42 -2.70 -4.61
N LYS A 28 -3.15 -3.84 -3.97
CA LYS A 28 -1.80 -4.19 -3.52
C LYS A 28 -0.81 -4.24 -4.67
N ASP A 29 -1.18 -4.84 -5.80
CA ASP A 29 -0.32 -4.90 -6.98
C ASP A 29 -0.04 -3.51 -7.57
N ARG A 30 -1.05 -2.63 -7.60
CA ARG A 30 -0.89 -1.23 -8.01
C ARG A 30 0.04 -0.47 -7.06
N CYS A 31 -0.13 -0.63 -5.74
CA CYS A 31 0.75 -0.04 -4.73
C CYS A 31 2.20 -0.52 -4.89
N GLN A 32 2.42 -1.83 -5.10
CA GLN A 32 3.76 -2.38 -5.32
C GLN A 32 4.43 -1.81 -6.58
N LYS A 33 3.70 -1.70 -7.68
CA LYS A 33 4.21 -1.12 -8.93
C LYS A 33 4.59 0.35 -8.73
N LEU A 34 3.72 1.13 -8.09
CA LEU A 34 3.97 2.54 -7.78
C LEU A 34 5.19 2.68 -6.86
N TYR A 35 5.27 1.91 -5.78
CA TYR A 35 6.41 1.92 -4.84
C TYR A 35 7.74 1.66 -5.56
N LYS A 36 7.81 0.60 -6.38
CA LYS A 36 9.01 0.28 -7.16
C LYS A 36 9.36 1.40 -8.15
N GLY A 37 8.36 1.98 -8.81
CA GLY A 37 8.52 3.11 -9.72
C GLY A 37 9.09 4.35 -9.01
N SER A 38 8.51 4.73 -7.88
CA SER A 38 8.94 5.88 -7.08
C SER A 38 10.36 5.70 -6.55
N ARG A 39 10.75 4.50 -6.11
CA ARG A 39 12.13 4.22 -5.68
C ARG A 39 13.15 4.39 -6.81
N LYS A 40 12.82 3.96 -8.03
CA LYS A 40 13.67 4.18 -9.21
C LYS A 40 13.75 5.66 -9.55
N TYR A 41 12.64 6.39 -9.45
CA TYR A 41 12.60 7.82 -9.72
C TYR A 41 13.43 8.63 -8.71
N VAL A 42 13.34 8.31 -7.41
CA VAL A 42 14.18 8.92 -6.35
C VAL A 42 15.67 8.70 -6.65
N ALA A 43 16.07 7.48 -7.04
CA ALA A 43 17.46 7.21 -7.42
C ALA A 43 17.89 8.03 -8.66
N ALA A 44 17.02 8.11 -9.68
CA ALA A 44 17.30 8.90 -10.88
C ALA A 44 17.43 10.40 -10.58
N LEU A 45 16.62 10.93 -9.64
CA LEU A 45 16.74 12.32 -9.19
C LEU A 45 18.05 12.58 -8.45
N ALA A 46 18.50 11.64 -7.61
CA ALA A 46 19.78 11.76 -6.92
C ALA A 46 20.95 11.85 -7.92
N GLU A 47 20.98 10.98 -8.93
CA GLU A 47 21.99 11.02 -10.00
C GLU A 47 21.91 12.31 -10.82
N ALA A 48 20.70 12.76 -11.17
CA ALA A 48 20.50 14.01 -11.91
C ALA A 48 20.94 15.25 -11.10
N CYS A 49 20.71 15.25 -9.79
CA CYS A 49 21.15 16.30 -8.86
C CYS A 49 22.68 16.34 -8.74
N ASN A 50 23.31 15.17 -8.62
CA ASN A 50 24.76 15.04 -8.62
C ASN A 50 25.39 15.49 -9.96
N GLY A 51 24.75 15.14 -11.07
CA GLY A 51 25.17 15.57 -12.41
C GLY A 51 25.14 17.08 -12.60
N ASP A 52 24.05 17.74 -12.18
CA ASP A 52 23.95 19.20 -12.23
C ASP A 52 25.02 19.88 -11.37
N THR A 53 25.25 19.35 -10.16
CA THR A 53 26.26 19.89 -9.23
C THR A 53 27.67 19.74 -9.80
N THR A 54 28.01 18.54 -10.27
CA THR A 54 29.31 18.26 -10.89
C THR A 54 29.57 19.14 -12.12
N PHE A 55 28.54 19.37 -12.94
CA PHE A 55 28.66 20.24 -14.10
C PHE A 55 28.81 21.72 -13.70
N ALA A 56 28.08 22.18 -12.69
CA ALA A 56 28.25 23.52 -12.14
C ALA A 56 29.68 23.73 -11.59
N ASP A 57 30.24 22.73 -10.90
CA ASP A 57 31.60 22.78 -10.36
C ASP A 57 32.65 22.81 -11.49
N ALA A 58 32.44 22.07 -12.59
CA ALA A 58 33.30 22.13 -13.76
C ALA A 58 33.26 23.52 -14.44
N LEU A 59 32.07 24.13 -14.53
CA LEU A 59 31.91 25.50 -15.03
C LEU A 59 32.59 26.52 -14.12
N GLU A 60 32.51 26.34 -12.81
CA GLU A 60 33.16 27.21 -11.82
C GLU A 60 34.69 27.09 -11.89
N SER A 61 35.21 25.87 -12.03
CA SER A 61 36.63 25.61 -12.24
C SER A 61 37.15 26.18 -13.57
N PHE A 62 36.33 26.17 -14.63
CA PHE A 62 36.69 26.73 -15.93
C PHE A 62 36.65 28.27 -15.91
N GLY A 63 35.64 28.85 -15.26
CA GLY A 63 35.40 30.29 -15.23
C GLY A 63 36.36 31.09 -14.35
N GLY A 64 37.36 30.45 -13.74
CA GLY A 64 38.53 31.07 -13.13
C GLY A 64 38.28 32.38 -12.37
N GLY A 65 37.55 32.33 -11.25
CA GLY A 65 37.39 33.47 -10.31
C GLY A 65 36.78 34.76 -10.90
N GLN A 66 36.37 35.70 -10.04
CA GLN A 66 35.84 37.00 -10.51
C GLN A 66 36.93 37.95 -11.03
N ASP A 67 38.20 37.69 -10.72
CA ASP A 67 39.31 38.63 -10.93
C ASP A 67 40.32 38.21 -12.02
N ASP A 68 40.04 37.16 -12.81
CA ASP A 68 40.90 36.78 -13.94
C ASP A 68 40.51 37.52 -15.23
N PRO A 69 41.40 38.33 -15.82
CA PRO A 69 41.16 39.01 -17.09
C PRO A 69 40.81 38.07 -18.26
N LEU A 70 41.30 36.82 -18.25
CA LEU A 70 40.98 35.82 -19.27
C LEU A 70 39.54 35.31 -19.11
N SER A 71 39.09 35.06 -17.89
CA SER A 71 37.71 34.68 -17.59
C SER A 71 36.70 35.74 -18.02
N LEU A 72 37.01 37.03 -17.82
CA LEU A 72 36.17 38.13 -18.29
C LEU A 72 36.06 38.17 -19.83
N SER A 73 37.16 37.89 -20.55
CA SER A 73 37.18 37.82 -22.01
C SER A 73 36.45 36.61 -22.60
N VAL A 74 36.39 35.50 -21.88
CA VAL A 74 35.78 34.23 -22.32
C VAL A 74 34.29 34.13 -21.95
N GLY A 75 33.78 35.06 -21.13
CA GLY A 75 32.37 35.14 -20.76
C GLY A 75 32.05 34.68 -19.34
N GLY A 76 32.96 34.88 -18.38
CA GLY A 76 32.78 34.60 -16.95
C GLY A 76 31.43 35.04 -16.36
N PRO A 77 30.89 36.24 -16.66
CA PRO A 77 29.56 36.64 -16.21
C PRO A 77 28.41 35.78 -16.79
N LEU A 78 28.56 35.27 -18.02
CA LEU A 78 27.60 34.35 -18.63
C LEU A 78 27.72 32.95 -17.99
N ILE A 79 28.94 32.45 -17.78
CA ILE A 79 29.21 31.17 -17.11
C ILE A 79 28.64 31.17 -15.69
N SER A 80 28.79 32.28 -14.96
CA SER A 80 28.22 32.45 -13.62
C SER A 80 26.70 32.29 -13.59
N LYS A 81 25.98 32.74 -14.62
CA LYS A 81 24.53 32.54 -14.74
C LYS A 81 24.17 31.06 -14.91
N PHE A 82 24.94 30.32 -15.71
CA PHE A 82 24.75 28.89 -15.86
C PHE A 82 25.01 28.15 -14.55
N ILE A 83 26.10 28.46 -13.84
CA ILE A 83 26.40 27.87 -12.52
C ILE A 83 25.22 28.08 -11.57
N SER A 84 24.73 29.32 -11.45
CA SER A 84 23.58 29.63 -10.59
C SER A 84 22.34 28.82 -11.00
N ALA A 85 22.05 28.72 -12.30
CA ALA A 85 20.89 27.96 -12.79
C ALA A 85 20.99 26.47 -12.49
N PHE A 86 22.18 25.84 -12.65
CA PHE A 86 22.38 24.44 -12.31
C PHE A 86 22.28 24.17 -10.79
N ARG A 87 22.80 25.09 -9.96
CA ARG A 87 22.66 25.00 -8.50
C ARG A 87 21.21 25.14 -8.06
N GLU A 88 20.45 26.03 -8.69
CA GLU A 88 19.02 26.18 -8.42
C GLU A 88 18.24 24.92 -8.88
N LEU A 89 18.54 24.40 -10.07
CA LEU A 89 17.92 23.17 -10.59
C LEU A 89 18.20 21.96 -9.68
N SER A 90 19.45 21.82 -9.21
CA SER A 90 19.85 20.81 -8.23
C SER A 90 19.01 20.92 -6.94
N THR A 91 18.83 22.14 -6.43
CA THR A 91 18.01 22.40 -5.22
C THR A 91 16.56 21.95 -5.41
N TYR A 92 15.93 22.28 -6.54
CA TYR A 92 14.56 21.84 -6.81
C TYR A 92 14.44 20.32 -7.00
N LYS A 93 15.43 19.67 -7.63
CA LYS A 93 15.49 18.21 -7.77
C LYS A 93 15.61 17.52 -6.42
N GLU A 94 16.44 18.03 -5.52
CA GLU A 94 16.60 17.48 -4.17
C GLU A 94 15.33 17.65 -3.33
N LEU A 95 14.66 18.81 -3.44
CA LEU A 95 13.33 19.02 -2.82
C LEU A 95 12.31 18.00 -3.35
N LEU A 96 12.22 17.84 -4.68
CA LEU A 96 11.30 16.88 -5.28
C LEU A 96 11.61 15.45 -4.85
N ARG A 97 12.90 15.09 -4.79
CA ARG A 97 13.36 13.78 -4.31
C ARG A 97 12.88 13.54 -2.88
N SER A 98 13.10 14.49 -1.98
CA SER A 98 12.66 14.42 -0.58
C SER A 98 11.13 14.28 -0.47
N GLN A 99 10.37 15.03 -1.27
CA GLN A 99 8.91 14.93 -1.29
C GLN A 99 8.43 13.56 -1.77
N VAL A 100 9.03 13.00 -2.82
CA VAL A 100 8.67 11.66 -3.31
C VAL A 100 9.05 10.59 -2.28
N GLU A 101 10.21 10.72 -1.64
CA GLU A 101 10.67 9.76 -0.63
C GLU A 101 9.77 9.78 0.62
N HIS A 102 9.56 10.94 1.23
CA HIS A 102 8.86 11.01 2.52
C HIS A 102 7.34 11.10 2.41
N VAL A 103 6.81 11.79 1.40
CA VAL A 103 5.35 12.01 1.30
C VAL A 103 4.69 10.87 0.54
N LEU A 104 5.36 10.29 -0.46
CA LEU A 104 4.79 9.24 -1.29
C LEU A 104 5.31 7.84 -0.90
N VAL A 105 6.62 7.62 -0.89
CA VAL A 105 7.19 6.27 -0.68
C VAL A 105 6.94 5.77 0.73
N ASP A 106 7.24 6.57 1.76
CA ASP A 106 7.05 6.17 3.16
C ASP A 106 5.57 5.91 3.47
N ARG A 107 4.67 6.80 3.01
CA ARG A 107 3.21 6.61 3.16
C ARG A 107 2.70 5.36 2.46
N LEU A 108 3.20 5.08 1.26
CA LEU A 108 2.80 3.89 0.52
C LEU A 108 3.33 2.61 1.17
N ALA A 109 4.53 2.65 1.75
CA ALA A 109 5.10 1.53 2.51
C ALA A 109 4.31 1.26 3.80
N GLU A 110 3.93 2.30 4.53
CA GLU A 110 3.07 2.23 5.72
C GLU A 110 1.72 1.59 5.36
N PHE A 111 1.02 2.14 4.36
CA PHE A 111 -0.27 1.60 3.89
C PHE A 111 -0.19 0.12 3.50
N MET A 112 0.89 -0.28 2.80
CA MET A 112 1.08 -1.67 2.40
C MET A 112 1.42 -2.62 3.54
N SER A 113 2.14 -2.16 4.55
CA SER A 113 2.62 -2.98 5.67
C SER A 113 1.63 -3.04 6.83
N VAL A 114 0.76 -2.04 6.97
CA VAL A 114 -0.26 -1.95 8.02
C VAL A 114 -1.62 -2.30 7.44
N ASP A 115 -2.23 -1.41 6.65
CA ASP A 115 -3.63 -1.53 6.25
C ASP A 115 -3.89 -2.75 5.36
N LEU A 116 -3.11 -2.91 4.29
CA LEU A 116 -3.26 -4.05 3.38
C LEU A 116 -2.89 -5.38 4.04
N GLN A 117 -1.94 -5.37 4.98
CA GLN A 117 -1.54 -6.57 5.71
C GLN A 117 -2.62 -6.98 6.72
N ASP A 118 -3.23 -6.01 7.41
CA ASP A 118 -4.35 -6.24 8.33
C ASP A 118 -5.59 -6.78 7.62
N ALA A 119 -5.90 -6.28 6.42
CA ALA A 119 -6.98 -6.82 5.58
C ALA A 119 -6.69 -8.28 5.23
N LYS A 120 -5.47 -8.59 4.80
CA LYS A 120 -5.03 -9.96 4.46
C LYS A 120 -5.10 -10.91 5.67
N ASP A 121 -4.67 -10.48 6.84
CA ASP A 121 -4.72 -11.34 8.03
C ASP A 121 -6.14 -11.53 8.57
N SER A 122 -7.01 -10.54 8.39
CA SER A 122 -8.44 -10.67 8.67
C SER A 122 -9.09 -11.69 7.74
N ARG A 123 -8.69 -11.69 6.46
CA ARG A 123 -9.15 -12.70 5.50
C ARG A 123 -8.74 -14.10 5.91
N ARG A 124 -7.47 -14.31 6.28
CA ARG A 124 -7.00 -15.62 6.77
C ARG A 124 -7.80 -16.13 7.97
N ARG A 125 -8.18 -15.23 8.89
CA ARG A 125 -9.03 -15.58 10.04
C ARG A 125 -10.44 -15.96 9.61
N PHE A 126 -11.01 -15.23 8.64
CA PHE A 126 -12.31 -15.55 8.05
C PHE A 126 -12.29 -16.93 7.37
N ASP A 127 -11.33 -17.20 6.48
CA ASP A 127 -11.20 -18.49 5.79
C ASP A 127 -11.07 -19.66 6.77
N LYS A 128 -10.28 -19.49 7.83
CA LYS A 128 -10.13 -20.50 8.89
C LYS A 128 -11.44 -20.76 9.62
N SER A 129 -12.24 -19.72 9.87
CA SER A 129 -13.53 -19.85 10.53
C SER A 129 -14.59 -20.49 9.63
N VAL A 130 -14.58 -20.18 8.33
CA VAL A 130 -15.45 -20.82 7.33
C VAL A 130 -15.15 -22.31 7.24
N TYR A 131 -13.88 -22.66 7.06
CA TYR A 131 -13.45 -24.05 7.02
C TYR A 131 -13.83 -24.84 8.29
N ALA A 132 -13.65 -24.23 9.47
CA ALA A 132 -14.01 -24.87 10.74
C ALA A 132 -15.52 -25.10 10.87
N TYR A 133 -16.33 -24.18 10.36
CA TYR A 133 -17.78 -24.32 10.36
C TYR A 133 -18.27 -25.37 9.39
N ASP A 134 -17.76 -25.38 8.16
CA ASP A 134 -18.11 -26.41 7.17
C ASP A 134 -17.80 -27.80 7.72
N GLN A 135 -16.64 -27.97 8.37
CA GLN A 135 -16.29 -29.23 9.04
C GLN A 135 -17.27 -29.58 10.18
N ALA A 136 -17.70 -28.60 10.99
CA ALA A 136 -18.66 -28.83 12.06
C ALA A 136 -20.06 -29.20 11.52
N ARG A 137 -20.46 -28.56 10.42
CA ARG A 137 -21.72 -28.82 9.71
C ARG A 137 -21.75 -30.22 9.09
N GLU A 138 -20.66 -30.65 8.45
CA GLU A 138 -20.53 -32.02 7.93
C GLU A 138 -20.62 -33.05 9.04
N LYS A 139 -19.91 -32.82 10.17
CA LYS A 139 -20.00 -33.67 11.36
C LYS A 139 -21.44 -33.77 11.86
N TYR A 140 -22.14 -32.64 12.00
CA TYR A 140 -23.55 -32.61 12.39
C TYR A 140 -24.44 -33.38 11.42
N ALA A 141 -24.28 -33.17 10.12
CA ALA A 141 -25.06 -33.85 9.08
C ALA A 141 -24.85 -35.37 9.06
N SER A 142 -23.69 -35.85 9.53
CA SER A 142 -23.39 -37.29 9.64
C SER A 142 -23.91 -37.97 10.92
N LEU A 143 -24.47 -37.21 11.86
CA LEU A 143 -25.04 -37.77 13.09
C LEU A 143 -26.30 -38.60 12.79
N LYS A 144 -26.39 -39.79 13.38
CA LYS A 144 -27.60 -40.63 13.30
C LYS A 144 -28.65 -40.12 14.30
N LYS A 145 -29.94 -40.35 14.01
CA LYS A 145 -31.06 -40.03 14.93
C LYS A 145 -30.95 -40.64 16.34
N SER A 146 -30.08 -41.64 16.54
CA SER A 146 -29.85 -42.29 17.84
C SER A 146 -28.63 -41.74 18.60
N THR A 147 -28.03 -40.63 18.13
CA THR A 147 -26.85 -40.03 18.78
C THR A 147 -27.29 -39.36 20.08
N ARG A 148 -26.49 -39.53 21.15
CA ARG A 148 -26.78 -38.94 22.46
C ARG A 148 -26.81 -37.41 22.40
N ASP A 149 -27.75 -36.79 23.12
CA ASP A 149 -27.97 -35.34 23.13
C ASP A 149 -26.75 -34.53 23.60
N ASP A 150 -25.88 -35.10 24.44
CA ASP A 150 -24.64 -34.44 24.89
C ASP A 150 -23.63 -34.24 23.76
N ILE A 151 -23.60 -35.17 22.79
CA ILE A 151 -22.77 -35.08 21.59
C ILE A 151 -23.38 -34.12 20.58
N VAL A 152 -24.72 -34.09 20.46
CA VAL A 152 -25.45 -33.16 19.59
C VAL A 152 -25.24 -31.72 20.08
N ALA A 153 -25.44 -31.44 21.38
CA ALA A 153 -25.25 -30.12 21.97
C ALA A 153 -23.81 -29.60 21.83
N GLY A 154 -22.81 -30.46 21.99
CA GLY A 154 -21.40 -30.09 21.82
C GLY A 154 -20.98 -29.80 20.37
N VAL A 155 -21.74 -30.30 19.38
CA VAL A 155 -21.58 -29.95 17.96
C VAL A 155 -22.34 -28.66 17.63
N GLU A 156 -23.55 -28.49 18.16
CA GLU A 156 -24.37 -27.29 17.98
C GLU A 156 -23.67 -26.02 18.51
N GLU A 157 -23.02 -26.11 19.67
CA GLU A 157 -22.23 -25.01 20.26
C GLU A 157 -21.04 -24.61 19.36
N LYS A 158 -20.46 -25.57 18.62
CA LYS A 158 -19.36 -25.32 17.66
C LYS A 158 -19.83 -24.81 16.30
N THR A 159 -21.11 -24.99 15.95
CA THR A 159 -21.72 -24.51 14.70
C THR A 159 -22.25 -23.07 14.77
N GLY A 160 -21.84 -22.25 15.74
CA GLY A 160 -22.31 -20.88 15.85
C GLY A 160 -21.99 -20.00 14.62
N SER A 161 -22.95 -19.86 13.70
CA SER A 161 -22.87 -19.00 12.49
C SER A 161 -22.56 -17.54 12.82
N SER A 162 -22.88 -17.11 14.05
CA SER A 162 -22.60 -15.78 14.57
C SER A 162 -21.10 -15.42 14.59
N HIS A 163 -20.19 -16.38 14.79
CA HIS A 163 -18.75 -16.11 14.84
C HIS A 163 -18.17 -15.81 13.43
N GLN A 164 -18.62 -16.55 12.41
CA GLN A 164 -18.19 -16.30 11.03
C GLN A 164 -18.72 -14.99 10.48
N LEU A 165 -20.00 -14.69 10.73
CA LEU A 165 -20.62 -13.44 10.30
C LEU A 165 -19.86 -12.23 10.89
N LYS A 166 -19.51 -12.28 12.17
CA LYS A 166 -18.67 -11.24 12.82
C LYS A 166 -17.31 -11.08 12.15
N LEU A 167 -16.64 -12.18 11.81
CA LEU A 167 -15.35 -12.14 11.12
C LEU A 167 -15.48 -11.61 9.68
N GLY A 168 -16.54 -11.99 8.98
CA GLY A 168 -16.82 -11.53 7.62
C GLY A 168 -17.14 -10.04 7.58
N PHE A 169 -17.97 -9.52 8.50
CA PHE A 169 -18.20 -8.07 8.62
C PHE A 169 -16.92 -7.32 9.01
N SER A 170 -16.08 -7.90 9.87
CA SER A 170 -14.79 -7.30 10.19
C SER A 170 -13.84 -7.27 8.99
N LEU A 171 -13.89 -8.26 8.09
CA LEU A 171 -13.10 -8.29 6.87
C LEU A 171 -13.61 -7.22 5.89
N LEU A 172 -14.92 -7.18 5.65
CA LEU A 172 -15.60 -6.18 4.82
C LEU A 172 -15.21 -4.76 5.23
N ALA A 173 -15.37 -4.42 6.51
CA ALA A 173 -15.04 -3.09 7.02
C ALA A 173 -13.57 -2.71 6.79
N LYS A 174 -12.63 -3.67 6.88
CA LYS A 174 -11.20 -3.43 6.64
C LYS A 174 -10.87 -3.30 5.16
N ALA A 175 -11.47 -4.11 4.30
CA ALA A 175 -11.31 -4.00 2.86
C ALA A 175 -11.89 -2.67 2.33
N GLU A 176 -13.07 -2.29 2.81
CA GLU A 176 -13.68 -0.98 2.52
C GLU A 176 -12.80 0.19 2.98
N ALA A 177 -12.23 0.09 4.19
CA ALA A 177 -11.29 1.09 4.69
C ALA A 177 -10.04 1.22 3.80
N CYS A 178 -9.48 0.10 3.32
CA CYS A 178 -8.35 0.11 2.38
C CYS A 178 -8.70 0.74 1.04
N LEU A 179 -9.94 0.54 0.57
CA LEU A 179 -10.41 1.04 -0.72
C LEU A 179 -10.92 2.49 -0.67
N GLY A 180 -10.86 3.15 0.50
CA GLY A 180 -11.32 4.52 0.66
C GLY A 180 -12.85 4.65 0.66
N TYR A 181 -13.58 3.54 0.76
CA TYR A 181 -15.03 3.55 1.00
C TYR A 181 -15.29 3.81 2.50
N ARG A 182 -14.91 4.99 2.99
CA ARG A 182 -15.42 5.48 4.27
C ARG A 182 -16.80 6.07 4.04
N VAL A 183 -17.85 5.39 4.51
CA VAL A 183 -19.18 5.98 4.77
C VAL A 183 -19.68 5.59 6.16
#